data_AF-A0A7V6YUP2-F1
#
_entry.id   AF-A0A7V6YUP2-F1
#
_cell.length_a   1.000
_cell.length_b   1.000
_cell.length_c   1.000
_cell.angle_alpha   90.00
_cell.angle_beta   90.00
_cell.angle_gamma   90.00
#
_symmetry.space_group_name_H-M   'P 1'
#
loop_
_entity.id
_entity.type
_entity.pdbx_description
1 polymer ?
#
loop_
_entity_poly.entity_id
_entity_poly.type
_entity_poly.pdbx_seq_one_letter_code
_entity_poly.pdbx_strand_id
1 'polypeptide(L)' 'MSLHLVKRVTDSVISIIGKTEAKSVVKLYINEKYMQQTKADKNGNYKFKITKLSAGTKIKVTSTDEAGYESVASTTTVID' A
#
# COMPACT_ATOMS: atom_id res chain seq x y z
N MET A 1 -4.39 0.44 10.73
CA MET A 1 -3.72 0.65 9.42
C MET A 1 -4.53 1.62 8.59
N SER A 2 -3.88 2.55 7.88
CA SER A 2 -4.50 3.47 6.93
C SER A 2 -3.77 3.45 5.59
N LEU A 3 -4.51 3.69 4.51
CA LEU A 3 -4.04 3.62 3.13
C LEU A 3 -4.49 4.88 2.38
N HIS A 4 -3.57 5.53 1.68
CA HIS A 4 -3.82 6.72 0.87
C HIS A 4 -3.15 6.58 -0.49
N LEU A 5 -3.88 6.93 -1.54
CA LEU A 5 -3.39 6.90 -2.91
C LEU A 5 -3.02 8.31 -3.35
N VAL A 6 -1.79 8.51 -3.82
CA VAL A 6 -1.32 9.80 -4.37
C VAL A 6 -0.91 9.59 -5.82
N LYS A 7 -1.67 10.21 -6.74
CA LYS A 7 -1.38 10.28 -8.18
C LYS A 7 -0.56 11.53 -8.45
N ARG A 8 0.59 11.41 -9.11
CA ARG A 8 1.32 12.57 -9.63
C ARG A 8 0.91 12.79 -11.08
N VAL A 9 0.55 14.01 -11.44
CA VAL A 9 -0.02 14.36 -12.76
C VAL A 9 1.04 14.33 -13.88
N THR A 10 2.32 14.47 -13.53
CA THR A 10 3.44 14.60 -14.49
C THR A 10 4.22 13.32 -14.73
N ASP A 11 4.04 12.29 -13.90
CA ASP A 11 4.77 11.03 -13.98
C ASP A 11 3.75 9.90 -13.97
N SER A 12 3.88 8.93 -14.89
CA SER A 12 3.07 7.71 -14.97
C SER A 12 3.26 6.75 -13.76
N VAL A 13 3.44 7.30 -12.57
CA VAL A 13 3.79 6.65 -11.32
C VAL A 13 2.76 7.03 -10.27
N ILE A 14 2.17 5.99 -9.65
CA ILE A 14 1.27 6.13 -8.51
C ILE A 14 2.07 5.83 -7.25
N SER A 15 1.95 6.71 -6.25
CA SER A 15 2.51 6.49 -4.92
C SER A 15 1.39 6.02 -3.99
N ILE A 16 1.51 4.80 -3.48
CA ILE A 16 0.64 4.31 -2.42
C ILE A 16 1.36 4.56 -1.12
N ILE A 17 0.83 5.46 -0.30
CA ILE A 17 1.39 5.80 1.00
C ILE A 17 0.38 5.43 2.07
N GLY A 18 0.87 5.15 3.27
CA GLY A 18 -0.03 4.91 4.37
C GLY A 18 0.70 4.76 5.68
N LYS A 19 -0.07 4.45 6.72
CA LYS A 19 0.45 4.27 8.06
C LYS A 19 0.00 2.94 8.64
N THR A 20 0.94 2.21 9.19
CA THR A 20 0.69 1.01 9.98
C THR A 20 1.53 1.05 11.24
N GLU A 21 1.61 -0.04 11.98
CA GLU A 21 2.53 -0.17 13.11
C GLU A 21 4.00 -0.08 12.67
N ALA A 22 4.82 0.51 13.53
CA ALA A 22 6.24 0.69 13.25
C ALA A 22 6.90 -0.67 13.01
N LYS A 23 7.79 -0.74 12.01
CA LYS A 23 8.51 -1.97 11.63
C LYS A 23 7.63 -3.11 11.11
N SER A 24 6.33 -2.95 10.91
CA SER A 24 5.50 -4.00 10.32
C SER A 24 5.82 -4.22 8.84
N VAL A 25 5.72 -5.47 8.39
CA VAL A 25 5.86 -5.85 6.97
C VAL A 25 4.54 -5.57 6.27
N VAL A 26 4.56 -4.68 5.30
CA VAL A 26 3.41 -4.28 4.51
C VAL A 26 3.44 -4.98 3.17
N LYS A 27 2.36 -5.66 2.78
CA LYS A 27 2.21 -6.34 1.48
C LYS A 27 1.20 -5.61 0.62
N LEU A 28 1.55 -5.33 -0.63
CA LEU A 28 0.71 -4.70 -1.63
C LEU A 28 0.15 -5.75 -2.59
N TYR A 29 -1.16 -5.70 -2.79
CA TYR A 29 -1.91 -6.50 -3.74
C TYR A 29 -2.65 -5.58 -4.71
N ILE A 30 -2.61 -5.92 -5.99
CA ILE A 30 -3.31 -5.22 -7.07
C ILE A 30 -4.18 -6.24 -7.78
N ASN A 31 -5.50 -6.00 -7.86
CA ASN A 31 -6.47 -6.99 -8.34
C ASN A 31 -6.28 -8.35 -7.68
N GLU A 32 -6.13 -8.34 -6.34
CA GLU A 32 -5.92 -9.53 -5.48
C GLU A 32 -4.62 -10.30 -5.73
N LYS A 33 -3.80 -9.89 -6.70
CA LYS A 33 -2.49 -10.47 -6.95
C LYS A 33 -1.43 -9.78 -6.12
N TYR A 34 -0.59 -10.55 -5.43
CA TYR A 34 0.57 -10.03 -4.72
C TYR A 34 1.54 -9.36 -5.69
N MET A 35 1.95 -8.13 -5.37
CA MET A 35 2.86 -7.35 -6.20
C MET A 35 4.23 -7.19 -5.54
N GLN A 36 4.24 -6.65 -4.32
CA GLN A 36 5.47 -6.32 -3.61
C GLN A 36 5.19 -6.16 -2.12
N GLN A 37 6.26 -6.15 -1.33
CA GLN A 37 6.20 -5.85 0.10
C GLN A 37 7.24 -4.79 0.47
N THR A 38 6.99 -4.07 1.56
CA THR A 38 7.93 -3.11 2.14
C THR A 38 7.83 -3.15 3.66
N LYS A 39 8.85 -2.67 4.37
CA LYS A 39 8.79 -2.55 5.83
C LYS A 39 8.38 -1.12 6.19
N ALA A 40 7.43 -0.96 7.10
CA ALA A 40 7.08 0.34 7.65
C ALA A 40 8.27 0.91 8.42
N ASP A 41 8.46 2.22 8.35
CA ASP A 41 9.54 2.91 9.05
C ASP A 41 9.31 2.92 10.59
N LYS A 42 10.23 3.55 11.33
CA LYS A 42 10.13 3.68 12.80
C LYS A 42 8.89 4.44 13.27
N ASN A 43 8.26 5.21 12.38
CA ASN A 43 7.06 6.00 12.63
C ASN A 43 5.80 5.32 12.06
N GLY A 44 5.93 4.11 11.49
CA GLY A 44 4.84 3.37 10.89
C GLY A 44 4.49 3.79 9.46
N ASN A 45 5.24 4.69 8.83
CA ASN A 45 4.94 5.11 7.46
C ASN A 45 5.50 4.10 6.46
N TYR A 46 4.73 3.86 5.40
CA TYR A 46 5.15 3.05 4.27
C TYR A 46 4.83 3.75 2.95
N LYS A 47 5.61 3.41 1.92
CA LYS A 47 5.43 3.93 0.56
C LYS A 47 5.75 2.86 -0.46
N PHE A 48 4.82 2.63 -1.38
CA PHE A 48 5.04 1.90 -2.61
C PHE A 48 5.03 2.86 -3.79
N LYS A 49 5.96 2.64 -4.71
CA LYS A 49 5.91 3.25 -6.04
C LYS A 49 5.50 2.16 -7.02
N ILE A 50 4.48 2.42 -7.81
CA ILE A 50 4.02 1.53 -8.88
C ILE A 50 3.81 2.33 -10.15
N THR A 51 3.87 1.65 -11.29
CA THR A 51 3.47 2.22 -12.58
C THR A 51 1.97 2.49 -12.61
N LYS A 52 1.56 3.36 -13.54
CA LYS A 52 0.17 3.78 -13.74
C LYS A 52 -0.78 2.58 -13.75
N LEU A 53 -1.81 2.67 -12.92
CA LEU A 53 -2.93 1.73 -12.90
C LEU A 53 -4.12 2.35 -13.62
N SER A 54 -4.92 1.51 -14.26
CA SER A 54 -6.20 1.91 -14.82
C SER A 54 -7.17 2.31 -13.71
N ALA A 55 -8.03 3.29 -13.98
CA ALA A 55 -9.14 3.61 -13.08
C ALA A 55 -9.99 2.36 -12.80
N GLY A 56 -10.47 2.23 -11.56
CA GLY A 56 -11.20 1.04 -11.12
C GLY A 56 -10.31 -0.13 -10.66
N THR A 57 -8.99 -0.01 -10.76
CA THR A 57 -8.08 -1.03 -10.20
C THR A 57 -8.22 -1.11 -8.68
N LYS A 58 -8.39 -2.32 -8.15
CA LYS A 58 -8.48 -2.56 -6.70
C LYS A 58 -7.09 -2.71 -6.11
N ILE A 59 -6.78 -1.85 -5.15
CA ILE A 59 -5.60 -1.94 -4.30
C ILE A 59 -6.02 -2.57 -2.97
N LYS A 60 -5.27 -3.58 -2.52
CA LYS A 60 -5.39 -4.14 -1.18
C LYS A 60 -4.01 -4.12 -0.53
N VAL A 61 -3.94 -3.67 0.72
CA VAL A 61 -2.71 -3.65 1.49
C VAL A 61 -2.96 -4.34 2.82
N THR A 62 -2.06 -5.25 3.20
CA THR A 62 -2.04 -5.88 4.53
C THR A 62 -0.75 -5.53 5.23
N SER A 63 -0.76 -5.55 6.56
CA SER A 63 0.46 -5.44 7.35
C SER A 63 0.56 -6.59 8.33
N THR A 64 1.75 -7.13 8.50
CA THR A 64 2.10 -8.15 9.49
C THR A 64 3.09 -7.54 10.46
N ASP A 65 2.82 -7.56 11.76
CA ASP A 65 3.74 -7.06 12.77
C ASP A 65 4.98 -7.98 12.96
N GLU A 66 5.94 -7.56 13.79
CA GLU A 66 7.13 -8.38 14.08
C GLU A 66 6.80 -9.65 14.89
N ALA A 67 5.63 -9.71 15.54
CA ALA A 67 5.13 -10.87 16.26
C ALA A 67 4.38 -11.87 15.34
N GLY A 68 4.15 -11.52 14.08
CA GLY A 68 3.46 -12.35 13.09
C GLY A 68 1.95 -12.14 12.99
N TYR A 69 1.37 -11.16 13.70
CA TYR A 69 -0.05 -10.85 13.61
C TYR A 69 -0.34 -9.98 12.39
N GLU A 70 -1.30 -10.42 11.58
CA GLU A 70 -1.78 -9.67 10.42
C GLU A 70 -2.88 -8.68 10.83
N SER A 71 -2.71 -7.42 10.43
CA SER A 71 -3.71 -6.37 10.60
C SER A 71 -4.87 -6.54 9.62
N VAL A 72 -6.03 -5.94 9.94
CA VAL A 72 -7.16 -5.84 9.00
C VAL A 72 -6.69 -5.20 7.69
N ALA A 73 -6.98 -5.87 6.58
CA ALA A 73 -6.62 -5.41 5.25
C ALA A 73 -7.28 -4.06 4.94
N SER A 74 -6.50 -3.11 4.41
CA SER A 74 -7.01 -1.85 3.92
C SER A 74 -7.15 -1.92 2.41
N THR A 75 -8.33 -1.58 1.89
CA THR A 75 -8.62 -1.60 0.44
C THR A 75 -8.95 -0.20 -0.05
N THR A 76 -8.45 0.14 -1.25
CA THR A 76 -8.81 1.37 -1.94
C THR A 76 -8.94 1.11 -3.43
N THR A 77 -9.77 1.88 -4.11
CA THR A 77 -9.90 1.83 -5.57
C THR A 77 -9.15 3.01 -6.17
N VAL A 78 -8.49 2.81 -7.31
CA VAL A 78 -7.90 3.90 -8.09
C VAL A 78 -9.04 4.71 -8.70
N ILE A 79 -9.25 5.92 -8.19
CA ILE A 79 -10.12 6.94 -8.80
C ILE A 79 -9.28 7.75 -9.80
N ASP A 80 -9.84 8.09 -10.96
CA ASP A 80 -9.14 8.88 -11.98
C ASP A 80 -9.02 10.36 -11.56
#